data_AF-T1C8B4-F1
#
_entry.id   AF-T1C8B4-F1
#
_cell.length_a   1.000
_cell.length_b   1.000
_cell.length_c   1.000
_cell.angle_alpha   90.00
_cell.angle_beta   90.00
_cell.angle_gamma   90.00
#
_symmetry.space_group_name_H-M   'P 1'
#
loop_
_entity.id
_entity.type
_entity.pdbx_description
1 polymer ?
#
loop_
_entity_poly.entity_id
_entity_poly.type
_entity_poly.pdbx_seq_one_letter_code
_entity_poly.pdbx_strand_id
1 'polypeptide(L)'
;MAYFFNRKELQKKPLDRKIPTTMATQHPDNAAPPYWKANQDPFISTLDEIEECYRSYIDIGCQEYMWDWEGKYVDEGVVEKLFSTYYDYFKENQIG
;
A
#
# COMPACT_ATOMS: atom_id res chain seq x y z
N MET A 1 -9.70 -40.80 25.33
CA MET A 1 -9.91 -40.70 23.87
C MET A 1 -9.10 -39.52 23.36
N ALA A 2 -7.90 -39.74 22.82
CA ALA A 2 -7.09 -38.66 22.25
C ALA A 2 -7.52 -38.43 20.80
N TYR A 3 -7.99 -37.22 20.49
CA TYR A 3 -8.30 -36.82 19.12
C TYR A 3 -6.99 -36.70 18.34
N PHE A 4 -6.65 -37.74 17.57
CA PHE A 4 -5.61 -37.67 16.56
C PHE A 4 -6.13 -36.86 15.37
N PHE A 5 -5.82 -35.56 15.33
CA PHE A 5 -5.98 -34.78 14.12
C PHE A 5 -5.04 -35.33 13.02
N ASN A 6 -5.64 -35.78 11.92
CA ASN A 6 -4.91 -36.26 10.75
C ASN A 6 -4.20 -35.06 10.08
N ARG A 7 -2.87 -34.99 10.18
CA ARG A 7 -2.04 -33.91 9.59
C ARG A 7 -2.21 -33.75 8.07
N LYS A 8 -2.83 -34.71 7.37
CA LYS A 8 -3.08 -34.60 5.92
C LYS A 8 -4.16 -33.58 5.55
N GLU A 9 -5.02 -33.18 6.50
CA GLU A 9 -6.06 -32.16 6.29
C GLU A 9 -5.52 -30.72 6.36
N LEU A 10 -4.25 -30.52 6.79
CA LEU A 10 -3.62 -29.20 6.95
C LEU A 10 -2.71 -28.81 5.78
N GLN A 11 -2.71 -29.55 4.67
CA GLN A 11 -2.10 -29.06 3.44
C GLN A 11 -3.00 -27.99 2.83
N LYS A 12 -2.95 -26.78 3.39
CA LYS A 12 -3.31 -25.57 2.65
C LYS A 12 -2.51 -25.64 1.35
N LYS A 13 -3.20 -25.77 0.20
CA LYS A 13 -2.58 -25.48 -1.10
C LYS A 13 -1.84 -24.16 -0.92
N PRO A 14 -0.58 -24.02 -1.39
CA PRO A 14 0.03 -22.71 -1.44
C PRO A 14 -0.98 -21.82 -2.17
N LEU A 15 -1.47 -20.80 -1.48
CA LEU A 15 -2.26 -19.76 -2.13
C LEU A 15 -1.42 -19.34 -3.34
N ASP A 16 -2.03 -19.19 -4.52
CA ASP A 16 -1.45 -18.50 -5.67
C ASP A 16 -1.25 -17.01 -5.31
N ARG A 17 -0.47 -16.76 -4.26
CA ARG A 17 -0.16 -15.44 -3.77
C ARG A 17 0.85 -14.87 -4.74
N LYS A 18 0.39 -13.94 -5.55
CA LYS A 18 1.26 -13.16 -6.41
C LYS A 18 2.18 -12.33 -5.52
N ILE A 19 3.49 -12.54 -5.66
CA ILE A 19 4.50 -11.67 -5.05
C ILE A 19 4.63 -10.45 -5.97
N PRO A 20 4.42 -9.23 -5.46
CA PRO A 20 4.62 -8.03 -6.25
C PRO A 20 6.09 -7.91 -6.68
N THR A 21 6.32 -7.47 -7.91
CA THR A 21 7.67 -7.21 -8.44
C THR A 21 8.04 -5.73 -8.38
N THR A 22 7.10 -4.88 -7.98
CA THR A 22 7.27 -3.43 -7.90
C THR A 22 6.69 -2.92 -6.59
N MET A 23 7.42 -2.02 -5.93
CA MET A 23 7.04 -1.41 -4.66
C MET A 23 7.40 0.07 -4.70
N ALA A 24 6.44 0.95 -4.43
CA ALA A 24 6.69 2.37 -4.17
C ALA A 24 7.03 2.59 -2.69
N THR A 25 7.87 3.57 -2.38
CA THR A 25 8.36 3.82 -1.02
C THR A 25 8.42 5.31 -0.70
N GLN A 26 8.43 5.66 0.58
CA GLN A 26 8.41 7.04 1.08
C GLN A 26 9.81 7.58 1.43
N HIS A 27 10.83 7.18 0.67
CA HIS A 27 12.16 7.75 0.83
C HIS A 27 12.16 9.23 0.44
N PRO A 28 12.83 10.12 1.22
CA PRO A 28 12.89 11.54 0.92
C PRO A 28 14.01 11.87 -0.07
N ASP A 29 14.07 11.17 -1.20
CA ASP A 29 15.13 11.28 -2.22
C ASP A 29 14.68 12.03 -3.50
N ASN A 30 13.46 12.57 -3.54
CA ASN A 30 12.95 13.33 -4.68
C ASN A 30 13.61 14.72 -4.80
N ALA A 31 14.06 15.07 -6.02
CA ALA A 31 14.68 16.37 -6.30
C ALA A 31 13.68 17.44 -6.76
N ALA A 32 12.50 17.03 -7.21
CA ALA A 32 11.50 17.90 -7.82
C ALA A 32 10.08 17.54 -7.33
N PRO A 33 9.10 18.45 -7.50
CA PRO A 33 7.71 18.18 -7.16
C PRO A 33 7.13 17.01 -7.95
N PRO A 34 6.30 16.17 -7.31
CA PRO A 34 5.59 15.13 -8.02
C PRO A 34 4.57 15.72 -9.00
N TYR A 35 4.35 15.05 -10.14
CA TYR A 35 3.52 15.55 -11.24
C TYR A 35 2.05 15.79 -10.87
N TRP A 36 1.53 15.07 -9.87
CA TRP A 36 0.13 15.16 -9.43
C TRP A 36 -0.11 16.32 -8.47
N LYS A 37 0.95 16.94 -7.91
CA LYS A 37 0.80 17.98 -6.90
C LYS A 37 0.66 19.36 -7.55
N ALA A 38 -0.55 19.91 -7.49
CA ALA A 38 -0.93 21.13 -8.21
C ALA A 38 -0.14 22.38 -7.80
N ASN A 39 0.25 22.50 -6.54
CA ASN A 39 0.99 23.66 -6.03
C ASN A 39 2.49 23.64 -6.37
N GLN A 40 3.00 22.57 -7.02
CA GLN A 40 4.41 22.40 -7.38
C GLN A 40 5.36 22.47 -6.18
N ASP A 41 4.91 22.07 -5.00
CA ASP A 41 5.75 21.94 -3.80
C ASP A 41 6.47 20.59 -3.80
N PRO A 42 7.82 20.53 -3.67
CA PRO A 42 8.56 19.28 -3.62
C PRO A 42 8.36 18.49 -2.32
N PHE A 43 7.92 19.14 -1.25
CA PHE A 43 7.67 18.47 0.01
C PHE A 43 6.38 17.64 -0.09
N ILE A 44 6.43 16.37 0.31
CA ILE A 44 5.23 15.51 0.39
C ILE A 44 4.86 15.41 1.86
N SER A 45 3.71 15.98 2.21
CA SER A 45 3.21 15.94 3.60
C SER A 45 2.50 14.62 3.88
N THR A 46 2.30 14.29 5.16
CA THR A 46 1.59 13.07 5.57
C THR A 46 0.17 12.95 4.99
N LEU A 47 -0.48 14.08 4.66
CA LEU A 47 -1.79 14.09 4.00
C LEU A 47 -1.69 13.83 2.49
N ASP A 48 -0.61 14.29 1.85
CA ASP A 48 -0.35 14.08 0.43
C ASP A 48 -0.02 12.61 0.13
N GLU A 49 0.53 11.87 1.10
CA GLU A 49 0.89 10.46 0.97
C GLU A 49 -0.28 9.54 0.60
N ILE A 50 -1.51 9.94 0.95
CA ILE A 50 -2.72 9.19 0.58
C ILE A 50 -2.97 9.29 -0.93
N GLU A 51 -2.80 10.48 -1.53
CA GLU A 51 -2.85 10.64 -2.99
C GLU A 51 -1.64 9.96 -3.64
N GLU A 52 -0.44 10.11 -3.10
CA GLU A 52 0.76 9.44 -3.61
C GLU A 52 0.59 7.93 -3.72
N CYS A 53 0.06 7.29 -2.67
CA CYS A 53 -0.23 5.86 -2.66
C CYS A 53 -1.21 5.48 -3.77
N TYR A 54 -2.32 6.20 -3.90
CA TYR A 54 -3.30 5.96 -4.96
C TYR A 54 -2.71 6.14 -6.36
N ARG A 55 -1.96 7.22 -6.58
CA ARG A 55 -1.26 7.54 -7.84
C ARG A 55 -0.22 6.48 -8.20
N SER A 56 0.47 5.93 -7.21
CA SER A 56 1.44 4.85 -7.42
C SER A 56 0.78 3.60 -8.01
N TYR A 57 -0.44 3.28 -7.60
CA TYR A 57 -1.19 2.17 -8.17
C TYR A 57 -1.73 2.48 -9.58
N ILE A 58 -2.41 3.62 -9.77
CA ILE A 58 -3.17 3.88 -11.01
C ILE A 58 -2.30 4.42 -12.15
N ASP A 59 -1.36 5.32 -11.86
CA ASP A 59 -0.60 6.04 -12.89
C ASP A 59 0.73 5.32 -13.18
N ILE A 60 1.38 4.75 -12.15
CA ILE A 60 2.69 4.08 -12.27
C ILE A 60 2.53 2.55 -12.40
N GLY A 61 1.43 1.97 -11.90
CA GLY A 61 1.20 0.53 -11.94
C GLY A 61 2.01 -0.26 -10.91
N CYS A 62 2.44 0.39 -9.82
CA CYS A 62 3.06 -0.29 -8.69
C CYS A 62 2.08 -1.31 -8.08
N GLN A 63 2.63 -2.42 -7.58
CA GLN A 63 1.85 -3.52 -7.03
C GLN A 63 1.85 -3.55 -5.51
N GLU A 64 2.77 -2.80 -4.90
CA GLU A 64 2.92 -2.67 -3.46
C GLU A 64 3.32 -1.24 -3.13
N TYR A 65 2.95 -0.81 -1.93
CA TYR A 65 3.29 0.49 -1.39
C TYR A 65 3.81 0.32 0.03
N MET A 66 5.06 0.72 0.26
CA MET A 66 5.68 0.67 1.58
C MET A 66 5.36 1.93 2.36
N TRP A 67 4.69 1.76 3.49
CA TRP A 67 4.46 2.84 4.45
C TRP A 67 5.59 2.88 5.48
N ASP A 68 6.40 3.93 5.47
CA ASP A 68 7.50 4.08 6.42
C ASP A 68 6.96 4.50 7.79
N TRP A 69 7.17 3.66 8.81
CA TRP A 69 6.83 3.92 10.23
C TRP A 69 8.06 4.14 11.12
N GLU A 70 9.26 4.07 10.55
CA GLU A 70 10.52 4.17 11.28
C GLU A 70 10.99 5.62 11.36
N GLY A 71 11.01 6.32 10.22
CA GLY A 71 11.78 7.56 10.05
C GLY A 71 10.98 8.86 10.06
N LYS A 72 9.66 8.81 10.20
CA LYS A 72 8.79 9.99 10.03
C LYS A 72 7.59 10.02 10.98
N TYR A 73 6.93 11.18 11.02
CA TYR A 73 5.67 11.34 11.74
C TYR A 73 4.51 10.83 10.89
N VAL A 74 4.11 9.58 11.15
CA VAL A 74 3.06 8.88 10.42
C VAL A 74 1.68 9.23 10.95
N ASP A 75 0.73 9.26 10.03
CA ASP A 75 -0.70 9.30 10.33
C ASP A 75 -1.20 7.89 10.68
N GLU A 76 -1.78 7.73 11.87
CA GLU A 76 -2.23 6.42 12.36
C GLU A 76 -3.40 5.86 11.55
N GLY A 77 -4.18 6.73 10.89
CA GLY A 77 -5.39 6.40 10.15
C GLY A 77 -5.18 6.17 8.66
N VAL A 78 -3.96 5.85 8.21
CA VAL A 78 -3.63 5.85 6.76
C VAL A 78 -4.46 4.89 5.93
N VAL A 79 -4.72 3.68 6.44
CA VAL A 79 -5.54 2.69 5.74
C VAL A 79 -6.99 3.18 5.65
N GLU A 80 -7.54 3.70 6.75
CA GLU A 80 -8.91 4.24 6.77
C GLU A 80 -9.06 5.41 5.80
N LYS A 81 -8.11 6.36 5.81
CA LYS A 81 -8.10 7.53 4.91
C LYS A 81 -7.96 7.12 3.44
N LEU A 82 -7.11 6.14 3.14
CA LEU A 82 -6.94 5.62 1.78
C LEU A 82 -8.25 5.01 1.26
N PHE A 83 -8.86 4.11 2.04
CA PHE A 83 -10.10 3.44 1.66
C PHE A 83 -11.30 4.39 1.62
N SER A 84 -11.39 5.37 2.52
CA SER A 84 -12.49 6.33 2.52
C SER A 84 -12.37 7.35 1.37
N THR A 85 -11.16 7.77 1.03
CA THR A 85 -10.92 8.75 -0.05
C THR A 85 -11.04 8.12 -1.44
N TYR A 86 -10.50 6.91 -1.63
CA TYR A 86 -10.45 6.23 -2.92
C TYR A 86 -11.23 4.91 -2.91
N TYR A 87 -12.39 4.91 -2.25
CA TYR A 87 -13.22 3.72 -2.04
C TYR A 87 -13.54 2.98 -3.33
N ASP A 88 -13.99 3.69 -4.36
CA ASP A 88 -14.43 3.08 -5.61
C ASP A 88 -13.31 2.27 -6.29
N TYR A 89 -12.08 2.77 -6.23
CA TYR A 89 -10.91 2.07 -6.79
C TYR A 89 -10.53 0.84 -5.97
N PHE A 90 -10.36 0.99 -4.65
CA PHE A 90 -9.90 -0.09 -3.78
C PHE A 90 -10.98 -1.14 -3.48
N LYS A 91 -12.24 -0.84 -3.78
CA LYS A 91 -13.32 -1.84 -3.80
C LYS A 91 -13.10 -2.87 -4.91
N GLU A 92 -12.62 -2.45 -6.07
CA GLU A 92 -12.33 -3.32 -7.21
C GLU A 92 -10.91 -3.89 -7.14
N ASN A 93 -9.96 -3.12 -6.59
CA ASN A 93 -8.55 -3.46 -6.45
C ASN A 93 -8.20 -3.63 -4.96
N GLN A 94 -8.63 -4.75 -4.37
CA GLN A 94 -8.42 -5.00 -2.94
C GLN A 94 -6.94 -5.13 -2.59
N ILE A 95 -6.56 -4.53 -1.47
CA ILE A 95 -5.24 -4.69 -0.85
C ILE A 95 -5.27 -5.96 0.00
N GLY A 96 -4.34 -6.89 -0.22
CA GLY A 96 -4.19 -8.12 0.58
C GLY A 96 -4.20 -9.40 -0.24
#